data_AF-A0A3D2TRR6-F1
#
_entry.id   AF-A0A3D2TRR6-F1
#
_cell.length_a   1.000
_cell.length_b   1.000
_cell.length_c   1.000
_cell.angle_alpha   90.00
_cell.angle_beta   90.00
_cell.angle_gamma   90.00
#
_symmetry.space_group_name_H-M   'P 1'
#
loop_
_entity.id
_entity.type
_entity.pdbx_description
1 polymer ?
#
loop_
_entity_poly.entity_id
_entity_poly.type
_entity_poly.pdbx_seq_one_letter_code
_entity_poly.pdbx_strand_id
1 'polypeptide(L)'
;MKKLLSLLFCLTLIFMTFVPVSAFAANESTKAAPTTSANAQSGSGEEIPELKSISFNNARILEKFSPDVKTYSIVLNDSSQQPTLKSYDIDKKGDNNVSLKIDSYLDSAGHPIGVIAELKYTFGTTVYFFNYVNAEEYGINGNNRISKVYAGDLCFVYPEINDEDTEYTLYIPSDLTEVTLTATPSDVNAVCDNPPTAIFGENQDFGTLTVTVTATDSSKREYTFKIKRLDKTSSEIKNMNSEQRVALVNSQKIYQKPAFKIALVTVAAGIIILIVFVKLLKSVTVKTSDDDEPDFFAIDTDYYNEQ
;
A
#
# COMPACT_ATOMS: atom_id res chain seq x y z
N MET A 1 -10.61 10.32 -53.03
CA MET A 1 -10.70 9.18 -52.08
C MET A 1 -9.35 8.50 -51.79
N LYS A 2 -8.25 9.25 -51.61
CA LYS A 2 -6.96 8.71 -51.10
C LYS A 2 -6.35 9.52 -49.95
N LYS A 3 -6.84 10.74 -49.69
CA LYS A 3 -6.42 11.58 -48.56
C LYS A 3 -7.33 11.52 -47.32
N LEU A 4 -8.51 10.90 -47.41
CA LEU A 4 -9.38 10.64 -46.25
C LEU A 4 -9.07 9.30 -45.55
N LEU A 5 -8.43 8.35 -46.23
CA LEU A 5 -8.04 7.07 -45.66
C LEU A 5 -6.75 7.15 -44.83
N SER A 6 -5.92 8.18 -45.08
CA SER A 6 -4.70 8.46 -44.30
C SER A 6 -4.98 9.11 -42.95
N LEU A 7 -6.13 9.77 -42.78
CA LEU A 7 -6.50 10.40 -41.51
C LEU A 7 -7.15 9.40 -40.54
N LEU A 8 -7.79 8.36 -41.07
CA LEU A 8 -8.43 7.31 -40.28
C LEU A 8 -7.42 6.26 -39.76
N PHE A 9 -6.24 6.18 -40.38
CA PHE A 9 -5.15 5.28 -39.95
C PHE A 9 -4.12 5.95 -39.01
N CYS A 10 -4.19 7.27 -38.83
CA CYS A 10 -3.34 8.00 -37.88
C CYS A 10 -4.01 8.19 -36.51
N LEU A 11 -5.32 7.94 -36.41
CA LEU A 11 -6.08 8.04 -35.15
C LEU A 11 -6.14 6.70 -34.38
N THR A 12 -5.68 5.60 -34.98
CA THR A 12 -5.59 4.26 -34.36
C THR A 12 -4.20 3.93 -33.82
N LEU A 13 -3.27 4.89 -33.79
CA LEU A 13 -1.89 4.73 -33.32
C LEU A 13 -1.49 5.73 -32.22
N ILE A 14 -2.48 6.28 -31.52
CA ILE A 14 -2.31 7.03 -30.25
C ILE A 14 -3.17 6.34 -29.18
N PHE A 15 -2.90 5.05 -28.97
CA PHE A 15 -3.40 4.28 -27.83
C PHE A 15 -2.30 3.30 -27.40
N MET A 16 -1.12 3.84 -27.11
CA MET A 16 -0.11 3.11 -26.33
C MET A 16 0.81 4.13 -25.68
N THR A 17 1.17 3.85 -24.42
CA THR A 17 2.10 4.57 -23.54
C THR A 17 1.61 5.90 -22.96
N PHE A 18 0.67 5.82 -22.02
CA PHE A 18 0.73 6.64 -20.81
C PHE A 18 0.76 5.70 -19.61
N VAL A 19 1.96 5.22 -19.28
CA VAL A 19 2.28 4.73 -17.95
C VAL A 19 2.43 5.97 -17.07
N PRO A 20 1.68 6.15 -15.98
CA PRO A 20 2.06 7.14 -14.98
C PRO A 20 3.39 6.65 -14.37
N VAL A 21 4.47 7.36 -14.66
CA VAL A 21 5.69 7.32 -13.84
C VAL A 21 5.30 7.95 -12.52
N SER A 22 4.87 7.12 -11.58
CA SER A 22 4.96 7.45 -10.16
C SER A 22 6.45 7.61 -9.89
N ALA A 23 6.87 8.85 -9.63
CA ALA A 23 8.11 9.11 -8.94
C ALA A 23 7.99 8.43 -7.57
N PHE A 24 8.57 7.23 -7.46
CA PHE A 24 8.98 6.67 -6.18
C PHE A 24 10.03 7.64 -5.62
N ALA A 25 9.60 8.58 -4.80
CA ALA A 25 10.47 9.06 -3.74
C ALA A 25 10.69 7.83 -2.83
N ALA A 26 11.86 7.22 -2.97
CA ALA A 26 12.38 6.32 -1.97
C ALA A 26 12.46 7.11 -0.66
N ASN A 27 11.44 7.01 0.17
CA ASN A 27 11.64 7.16 1.60
C ASN A 27 12.28 5.85 2.05
N GLU A 28 13.60 5.81 1.97
CA GLU A 28 14.41 4.85 2.71
C GLU A 28 14.09 5.03 4.20
N SER A 29 13.05 4.36 4.66
CA SER A 29 12.99 3.88 6.04
C SER A 29 14.08 2.82 6.16
N THR A 30 15.32 3.29 6.28
CA THR A 30 16.46 2.50 6.73
C THR A 30 16.15 2.04 8.15
N LYS A 31 15.43 0.92 8.28
CA LYS A 31 15.45 0.15 9.51
C LYS A 31 16.85 -0.42 9.58
N ALA A 32 17.68 0.22 10.40
CA ALA A 32 19.09 -0.04 10.51
C ALA A 32 19.37 -1.55 10.61
N ALA A 33 19.95 -2.11 9.54
CA ALA A 33 20.91 -3.19 9.71
C ALA A 33 22.03 -2.65 10.61
N PRO A 34 22.62 -3.48 11.49
CA PRO A 34 23.47 -3.01 12.57
C PRO A 34 24.67 -2.26 12.01
N THR A 35 24.65 -0.93 12.11
CA THR A 35 25.85 -0.13 11.94
C THR A 35 26.72 -0.41 13.16
N THR A 36 27.80 -1.14 12.95
CA THR A 36 28.98 -1.08 13.81
C THR A 36 29.46 0.37 13.85
N SER A 37 28.98 1.12 14.83
CA SER A 37 29.54 2.40 15.24
C SER A 37 30.87 2.11 15.93
N ALA A 38 31.93 1.91 15.14
CA ALA A 38 33.28 2.08 15.65
C ALA A 38 33.53 3.59 15.84
N ASN A 39 33.02 4.14 16.95
CA ASN A 39 33.48 5.44 17.41
C ASN A 39 34.68 5.19 18.32
N ALA A 40 35.87 5.21 17.71
CA ALA A 40 37.11 5.36 18.45
C ALA A 40 37.16 6.80 18.98
N GLN A 41 36.70 7.00 20.22
CA GLN A 41 37.07 8.16 21.02
C GLN A 41 37.71 7.65 22.32
N SER A 42 39.03 7.53 22.26
CA SER A 42 39.89 7.41 23.43
C SER A 42 39.89 8.74 24.19
N GLY A 43 39.46 8.78 25.46
CA GLY A 43 39.66 10.00 26.25
C GLY A 43 38.87 10.26 27.54
N SER A 44 38.44 9.26 28.32
CA SER A 44 38.31 9.34 29.79
C SER A 44 37.84 7.98 30.30
N GLY A 45 38.49 7.41 31.31
CA GLY A 45 38.20 6.09 31.85
C GLY A 45 36.87 6.03 32.59
N GLU A 46 35.76 6.17 31.87
CA GLU A 46 34.43 5.88 32.36
C GLU A 46 34.16 4.41 32.03
N GLU A 47 34.19 3.56 33.05
CA GLU A 47 33.98 2.13 32.89
C GLU A 47 32.52 1.89 32.44
N ILE A 48 32.34 1.25 31.28
CA ILE A 48 31.01 0.98 30.71
C ILE A 48 30.40 -0.23 31.43
N PRO A 49 29.12 -0.19 31.86
CA PRO A 49 28.48 -1.35 32.49
C PRO A 49 28.50 -2.59 31.59
N GLU A 50 28.78 -3.74 32.19
CA GLU A 50 28.93 -5.02 31.48
C GLU A 50 27.98 -6.08 32.01
N LEU A 51 27.38 -6.86 31.11
CA LEU A 51 26.72 -8.11 31.46
C LEU A 51 27.81 -9.17 31.65
N LYS A 52 28.00 -9.68 32.87
CA LYS A 52 29.02 -10.69 33.19
C LYS A 52 28.53 -12.10 32.98
N SER A 53 27.25 -12.35 33.23
CA SER A 53 26.62 -13.64 32.98
C SER A 53 25.13 -13.48 32.68
N ILE A 54 24.59 -14.45 31.96
CA ILE A 54 23.16 -14.58 31.70
C ILE A 54 22.84 -16.05 31.48
N SER A 55 21.68 -16.48 31.96
CA SER A 55 21.17 -17.82 31.74
C SER A 55 19.66 -17.81 31.60
N PHE A 56 19.14 -18.83 30.92
CA PHE A 56 17.74 -18.95 30.58
C PHE A 56 17.14 -20.24 31.15
N ASN A 57 15.85 -20.19 31.46
CA ASN A 57 15.03 -21.38 31.64
C ASN A 57 14.64 -21.91 30.25
N ASN A 58 14.48 -23.23 30.12
CA ASN A 58 14.18 -23.89 28.86
C ASN A 58 15.19 -23.67 27.72
N ALA A 59 16.37 -23.09 27.98
CA ALA A 59 17.42 -22.97 26.97
C ALA A 59 18.82 -23.08 27.56
N ARG A 60 19.78 -23.52 26.73
CA ARG A 60 21.22 -23.51 27.03
C ARG A 60 21.97 -22.70 25.99
N ILE A 61 22.90 -21.86 26.45
CA ILE A 61 23.88 -21.20 25.57
C ILE A 61 24.95 -22.22 25.22
N LEU A 62 25.24 -22.37 23.92
CA LEU A 62 26.22 -23.36 23.45
C LEU A 62 27.65 -22.93 23.78
N GLU A 63 27.93 -21.64 23.62
CA GLU A 63 29.23 -21.07 23.90
C GLU A 63 29.36 -20.62 25.37
N LYS A 64 30.60 -20.49 25.85
CA LYS A 64 30.86 -19.80 27.11
C LYS A 64 30.55 -18.32 26.91
N PHE A 65 29.71 -17.76 27.78
CA PHE A 65 29.34 -16.36 27.73
C PHE A 65 30.55 -15.44 28.00
N SER A 66 30.66 -14.38 27.21
CA SER A 66 31.65 -13.30 27.27
C SER A 66 30.99 -11.92 27.02
N PRO A 67 31.28 -10.88 27.83
CA PRO A 67 30.75 -9.54 27.60
C PRO A 67 31.08 -8.97 26.21
N ASP A 68 32.19 -9.39 25.60
CA ASP A 68 32.67 -8.88 24.31
C ASP A 68 31.91 -9.46 23.11
N VAL A 69 31.28 -10.62 23.28
CA VAL A 69 30.55 -11.30 22.20
C VAL A 69 29.08 -10.89 22.26
N LYS A 70 28.54 -10.44 21.13
CA LYS A 70 27.17 -9.90 21.03
C LYS A 70 26.16 -10.86 20.41
N THR A 71 26.61 -12.00 19.88
CA THR A 71 25.73 -12.99 19.25
C THR A 71 26.09 -14.39 19.74
N TYR A 72 25.08 -15.15 20.11
CA TYR A 72 25.19 -16.49 20.68
C TYR A 72 24.19 -17.44 20.05
N SER A 73 24.53 -18.73 20.12
CA SER A 73 23.64 -19.81 19.72
C SER A 73 23.05 -20.46 20.98
N ILE A 74 21.73 -20.59 21.03
CA ILE A 74 21.03 -21.25 22.14
C ILE A 74 20.20 -22.44 21.64
N VAL A 75 20.20 -23.51 22.43
CA VAL A 75 19.37 -24.71 22.21
C VAL A 75 18.23 -24.69 23.21
N LEU A 76 17.00 -24.81 22.72
CA LEU A 76 15.80 -24.99 23.54
C LEU A 76 15.73 -26.44 24.06
N ASN A 77 15.35 -26.62 25.32
CA ASN A 77 15.11 -27.97 25.86
C ASN A 77 13.76 -28.52 25.37
N ASP A 78 12.75 -27.66 25.28
CA ASP A 78 11.47 -27.88 24.60
C ASP A 78 11.31 -26.80 23.52
N SER A 79 11.27 -27.21 22.25
CA SER A 79 11.19 -26.32 21.09
C SER A 79 9.86 -25.56 20.98
N SER A 80 8.81 -26.04 21.65
CA SER A 80 7.47 -25.43 21.63
C SER A 80 7.33 -24.28 22.64
N GLN A 81 8.31 -24.10 23.53
CA GLN A 81 8.26 -23.11 24.60
C GLN A 81 9.37 -22.07 24.50
N GLN A 82 9.01 -20.79 24.58
CA GLN A 82 10.00 -19.72 24.62
C GLN A 82 10.81 -19.74 25.94
N PRO A 83 12.12 -19.46 25.90
CA PRO A 83 12.93 -19.38 27.09
C PRO A 83 12.65 -18.10 27.87
N THR A 84 12.72 -18.21 29.19
CA THR A 84 12.58 -17.07 30.11
C THR A 84 13.88 -16.82 30.85
N LEU A 85 14.09 -15.60 31.34
CA LEU A 85 15.30 -15.26 32.09
C LEU A 85 15.37 -16.09 33.39
N LYS A 86 16.49 -16.77 33.60
CA LYS A 86 16.75 -17.55 34.82
C LYS A 86 17.60 -16.77 35.82
N SER A 87 18.74 -16.28 35.37
CA SER A 87 19.64 -15.47 36.18
C SER A 87 20.56 -14.62 35.30
N TYR A 88 21.09 -13.55 35.85
CA TYR A 88 22.10 -12.72 35.21
C TYR A 88 22.95 -12.02 36.27
N ASP A 89 24.13 -11.54 35.85
CA ASP A 89 25.01 -10.72 36.67
C ASP A 89 25.51 -9.53 35.86
N ILE A 90 25.48 -8.35 36.45
CA ILE A 90 25.85 -7.09 35.81
C ILE A 90 26.91 -6.41 36.66
N ASP A 91 28.04 -6.12 36.03
CA ASP A 91 29.01 -5.18 36.57
C ASP A 91 28.56 -3.77 36.22
N LYS A 92 28.02 -3.06 37.21
CA LYS A 92 27.46 -1.72 37.03
C LYS A 92 28.53 -0.67 36.78
N LYS A 93 29.79 -0.94 37.07
CA LYS A 93 30.90 0.00 36.82
C LYS A 93 30.66 1.43 37.35
N GLY A 94 29.93 1.54 38.47
CA GLY A 94 29.57 2.81 39.11
C GLY A 94 28.30 3.49 38.58
N ASP A 95 27.65 2.96 37.54
CA ASP A 95 26.37 3.47 37.03
C ASP A 95 25.19 2.89 37.83
N ASN A 96 24.36 3.78 38.40
CA ASN A 96 23.18 3.39 39.16
C ASN A 96 21.93 3.16 38.27
N ASN A 97 21.97 3.60 37.01
CA ASN A 97 20.86 3.54 36.06
C ASN A 97 20.99 2.38 35.07
N VAL A 98 21.46 1.22 35.55
CA VAL A 98 21.63 0.03 34.71
C VAL A 98 20.40 -0.87 34.80
N SER A 99 19.85 -1.23 33.65
CA SER A 99 18.69 -2.13 33.54
C SER A 99 18.88 -3.12 32.40
N LEU A 100 18.38 -4.35 32.59
CA LEU A 100 18.37 -5.39 31.57
C LEU A 100 16.93 -5.67 31.16
N LYS A 101 16.65 -5.55 29.86
CA LYS A 101 15.37 -5.94 29.27
C LYS A 101 15.56 -7.16 28.37
N ILE A 102 14.61 -8.09 28.44
CA ILE A 102 14.60 -9.29 27.62
C ILE A 102 13.37 -9.23 26.71
N ASP A 103 13.58 -9.32 25.41
CA ASP A 103 12.53 -9.34 24.39
C ASP A 103 12.69 -10.54 23.46
N SER A 104 11.62 -10.97 22.80
CA SER A 104 11.67 -12.03 21.79
C SER A 104 12.34 -11.49 20.53
N TYR A 105 13.32 -12.22 19.98
CA TYR A 105 13.88 -11.92 18.66
C TYR A 105 13.00 -12.59 17.62
N LEU A 106 12.34 -11.79 16.79
CA LEU A 106 11.42 -12.26 15.77
C LEU A 106 12.05 -12.19 14.37
N ASP A 107 11.68 -13.13 13.50
CA ASP A 107 11.99 -13.05 12.08
C ASP A 107 11.09 -12.03 11.35
N SER A 108 11.26 -11.92 10.04
CA SER A 108 10.43 -11.04 9.20
C SER A 108 8.96 -11.44 9.16
N ALA A 109 8.63 -12.68 9.53
CA ALA A 109 7.30 -13.23 9.59
C ALA A 109 6.78 -13.30 11.05
N GLY A 110 7.41 -12.60 11.99
CA GLY A 110 6.98 -12.49 13.39
C GLY A 110 7.16 -13.76 14.23
N HIS A 111 7.88 -14.77 13.75
CA HIS A 111 8.15 -15.99 14.51
C HIS A 111 9.34 -15.79 15.44
N PRO A 112 9.29 -16.34 16.67
CA PRO A 112 10.39 -16.27 17.59
C PRO A 112 11.57 -17.12 17.09
N ILE A 113 12.65 -16.46 16.67
CA ILE A 113 13.92 -17.06 16.23
C ILE A 113 15.03 -16.91 17.27
N GLY A 114 14.76 -16.22 18.38
CA GLY A 114 15.71 -16.05 19.45
C GLY A 114 15.20 -15.17 20.58
N VAL A 115 16.15 -14.67 21.35
CA VAL A 115 15.95 -13.69 22.43
C VAL A 115 16.95 -12.55 22.28
N ILE A 116 16.50 -11.33 22.56
CA ILE A 116 17.32 -10.13 22.64
C ILE A 116 17.45 -9.74 24.10
N ALA A 117 18.68 -9.49 24.56
CA ALA A 117 18.96 -8.91 25.86
C ALA A 117 19.54 -7.50 25.70
N GLU A 118 18.80 -6.49 26.14
CA GLU A 118 19.18 -5.08 26.06
C GLU A 118 19.64 -4.59 27.43
N LEU A 119 20.94 -4.33 27.56
CA LEU A 119 21.54 -3.71 28.73
C LEU A 119 21.59 -2.19 28.53
N LYS A 120 20.67 -1.47 29.18
CA LYS A 120 20.58 -0.01 29.12
C LYS A 120 21.27 0.63 30.31
N TYR A 121 22.02 1.70 30.06
CA TYR A 121 22.77 2.48 31.04
C TYR A 121 22.75 3.97 30.66
N THR A 122 23.33 4.83 31.50
CA THR A 122 23.16 6.30 31.42
C THR A 122 23.52 6.87 30.05
N PHE A 123 24.59 6.38 29.43
CA PHE A 123 25.13 6.91 28.17
C PHE A 123 24.96 5.97 26.97
N GLY A 124 24.19 4.89 27.10
CA GLY A 124 24.03 3.97 25.97
C GLY A 124 23.23 2.70 26.25
N THR A 125 23.27 1.80 25.28
CA THR A 125 22.64 0.48 25.36
C THR A 125 23.53 -0.52 24.64
N THR A 126 23.79 -1.65 25.30
CA THR A 126 24.46 -2.81 24.70
C THR A 126 23.44 -3.91 24.47
N VAL A 127 23.42 -4.46 23.25
CA VAL A 127 22.46 -5.48 22.84
C VAL A 127 23.18 -6.81 22.61
N TYR A 128 22.62 -7.89 23.14
CA TYR A 128 23.05 -9.26 22.92
C TYR A 128 21.94 -10.07 22.24
N PHE A 129 22.31 -10.82 21.21
CA PHE A 129 21.41 -11.69 20.44
C PHE A 129 21.66 -13.16 20.78
N PHE A 130 20.60 -13.91 21.06
CA PHE A 130 20.63 -15.34 21.33
C PHE A 130 19.73 -16.06 20.33
N ASN A 131 20.31 -16.67 19.31
CA ASN A 131 19.57 -17.30 18.21
C ASN A 131 19.28 -18.77 18.52
N TYR A 132 18.06 -19.23 18.27
CA TYR A 132 17.70 -20.63 18.41
C TYR A 132 18.36 -21.48 17.32
N VAL A 133 18.92 -22.62 17.69
CA VAL A 133 19.46 -23.60 16.73
C VAL A 133 18.51 -24.76 16.44
N ASN A 134 17.50 -24.97 17.29
CA ASN A 134 16.51 -26.04 17.20
C ASN A 134 15.08 -25.50 17.42
N ALA A 135 14.81 -24.28 16.92
CA ALA A 135 13.45 -23.81 16.84
C ALA A 135 12.61 -24.84 16.08
N GLU A 136 11.36 -25.02 16.49
CA GLU A 136 10.43 -25.91 15.79
C GLU A 136 10.33 -25.45 14.32
N GLU A 137 10.61 -26.35 13.39
CA GLU A 137 10.50 -26.05 11.95
C GLU A 137 9.01 -25.95 11.61
N TYR A 138 8.57 -24.74 11.27
CA TYR A 138 7.24 -24.53 10.72
C TYR A 138 7.23 -24.89 9.24
N GLY A 139 6.08 -25.35 8.74
CA GLY A 139 5.88 -25.60 7.32
C GLY A 139 6.05 -24.30 6.52
N ILE A 140 7.25 -24.05 6.02
CA ILE A 140 7.58 -22.86 5.22
C ILE A 140 6.72 -22.91 3.95
N ASN A 141 5.87 -21.90 3.79
CA ASN A 141 5.05 -21.73 2.60
C ASN A 141 4.87 -20.25 2.29
N GLY A 142 4.50 -19.95 1.05
CA GLY A 142 4.33 -18.59 0.53
C GLY A 142 2.90 -18.07 0.55
N ASN A 143 2.03 -18.60 1.41
CA ASN A 143 0.65 -18.16 1.49
C ASN A 143 0.53 -16.82 2.25
N ASN A 144 0.74 -15.74 1.52
CA ASN A 144 0.61 -14.36 2.00
C ASN A 144 -0.77 -13.76 1.72
N ARG A 145 -1.83 -14.58 1.66
CA ARG A 145 -3.19 -14.11 1.37
C ARG A 145 -3.94 -13.70 2.64
N ILE A 146 -4.83 -12.71 2.56
CA ILE A 146 -5.82 -12.43 3.61
C ILE A 146 -7.08 -13.30 3.43
N SER A 147 -7.65 -13.81 4.51
CA SER A 147 -8.90 -14.57 4.50
C SER A 147 -10.10 -13.69 4.83
N LYS A 148 -9.88 -12.67 5.67
CA LYS A 148 -10.94 -11.78 6.17
C LYS A 148 -10.39 -10.41 6.50
N VAL A 149 -11.25 -9.41 6.39
CA VAL A 149 -10.98 -8.04 6.83
C VAL A 149 -12.16 -7.54 7.66
N TYR A 150 -11.85 -6.84 8.74
CA TYR A 150 -12.82 -6.17 9.60
C TYR A 150 -12.43 -4.69 9.74
N ALA A 151 -13.40 -3.80 9.54
CA ALA A 151 -13.19 -2.35 9.60
C ALA A 151 -14.22 -1.64 10.52
N GLY A 152 -14.96 -2.40 11.33
CA GLY A 152 -16.12 -1.93 12.10
C GLY A 152 -17.46 -2.37 11.50
N ASP A 153 -18.50 -2.45 12.36
CA ASP A 153 -19.83 -2.98 12.01
C ASP A 153 -20.60 -2.19 10.96
N LEU A 154 -20.25 -0.92 10.75
CA LEU A 154 -20.92 -0.01 9.81
C LEU A 154 -20.08 0.28 8.55
N CYS A 155 -18.90 -0.35 8.46
CA CYS A 155 -18.00 -0.23 7.34
C CYS A 155 -18.15 -1.42 6.40
N PHE A 156 -17.83 -1.23 5.11
CA PHE A 156 -17.97 -2.30 4.11
C PHE A 156 -16.75 -2.32 3.20
N VAL A 157 -16.23 -3.52 2.96
CA VAL A 157 -15.14 -3.74 2.00
C VAL A 157 -15.72 -4.26 0.71
N TYR A 158 -15.25 -3.75 -0.42
CA TYR A 158 -15.61 -4.22 -1.75
C TYR A 158 -14.42 -4.17 -2.73
N PRO A 159 -14.22 -5.16 -3.63
CA PRO A 159 -14.96 -6.43 -3.70
C PRO A 159 -14.85 -7.24 -2.40
N GLU A 160 -15.65 -8.30 -2.29
CA GLU A 160 -15.43 -9.25 -1.20
C GLU A 160 -14.00 -9.81 -1.31
N ILE A 161 -13.38 -10.05 -0.15
CA ILE A 161 -12.00 -10.52 -0.09
C ILE A 161 -11.87 -11.80 -0.90
N ASN A 162 -10.87 -11.80 -1.79
CA ASN A 162 -10.58 -12.93 -2.65
C ASN A 162 -9.06 -13.10 -2.81
N ASP A 163 -8.69 -14.18 -3.49
CA ASP A 163 -7.31 -14.64 -3.59
C ASP A 163 -6.47 -13.88 -4.63
N GLU A 164 -7.12 -13.13 -5.53
CA GLU A 164 -6.51 -12.48 -6.69
C GLU A 164 -6.29 -10.98 -6.45
N ASP A 165 -7.29 -10.29 -5.92
CA ASP A 165 -7.28 -8.85 -5.76
C ASP A 165 -6.43 -8.40 -4.56
N THR A 166 -5.65 -7.34 -4.78
CA THR A 166 -4.90 -6.62 -3.73
C THR A 166 -5.41 -5.20 -3.51
N GLU A 167 -6.32 -4.72 -4.37
CA GLU A 167 -6.93 -3.40 -4.24
C GLU A 167 -8.42 -3.50 -3.90
N TYR A 168 -8.81 -2.85 -2.81
CA TYR A 168 -10.17 -2.83 -2.31
C TYR A 168 -10.63 -1.41 -2.02
N THR A 169 -11.93 -1.20 -2.01
CA THR A 169 -12.58 0.03 -1.56
C THR A 169 -13.22 -0.22 -0.20
N LEU A 170 -12.86 0.60 0.79
CA LEU A 170 -13.43 0.63 2.11
C LEU A 170 -14.48 1.75 2.19
N TYR A 171 -15.74 1.38 2.24
CA TYR A 171 -16.86 2.28 2.41
C TYR A 171 -17.11 2.56 3.89
N ILE A 172 -17.07 3.84 4.25
CA ILE A 172 -17.28 4.30 5.63
C ILE A 172 -18.49 5.26 5.69
N PRO A 173 -19.21 5.35 6.82
CA PRO A 173 -20.26 6.34 7.01
C PRO A 173 -19.77 7.78 6.85
N SER A 174 -20.66 8.71 6.51
CA SER A 174 -20.32 10.12 6.29
C SER A 174 -19.79 10.82 7.56
N ASP A 175 -20.25 10.40 8.73
CA ASP A 175 -19.94 10.99 10.04
C ASP A 175 -18.82 10.25 10.80
N LEU A 176 -18.32 9.14 10.27
CA LEU A 176 -17.30 8.35 10.96
C LEU A 176 -15.93 9.04 10.91
N THR A 177 -15.31 9.25 12.07
CA THR A 177 -14.02 9.93 12.22
C THR A 177 -12.86 8.98 12.52
N GLU A 178 -13.15 7.77 13.02
CA GLU A 178 -12.13 6.77 13.38
C GLU A 178 -12.42 5.44 12.70
N VAL A 179 -11.38 4.85 12.10
CA VAL A 179 -11.46 3.53 11.46
C VAL A 179 -10.30 2.67 11.90
N THR A 180 -10.62 1.51 12.47
CA THR A 180 -9.65 0.46 12.76
C THR A 180 -9.83 -0.65 11.75
N LEU A 181 -8.80 -0.89 10.94
CA LEU A 181 -8.78 -1.97 9.96
C LEU A 181 -7.95 -3.13 10.50
N THR A 182 -8.54 -4.32 10.55
CA THR A 182 -7.85 -5.54 10.96
C THR A 182 -8.07 -6.62 9.91
N ALA A 183 -6.99 -7.05 9.29
CA ALA A 183 -6.98 -8.19 8.39
C ALA A 183 -6.54 -9.46 9.13
N THR A 184 -7.11 -10.59 8.72
CA THR A 184 -6.73 -11.92 9.17
C THR A 184 -6.04 -12.64 8.01
N PRO A 185 -4.83 -13.18 8.20
CA PRO A 185 -4.16 -13.95 7.17
C PRO A 185 -4.90 -15.28 6.94
N SER A 186 -4.71 -15.87 5.76
CA SER A 186 -5.24 -17.19 5.42
C SER A 186 -4.40 -18.32 5.99
N ASP A 187 -3.10 -18.09 6.12
CA ASP A 187 -2.20 -18.97 6.85
C ASP A 187 -2.09 -18.53 8.30
N VAL A 188 -2.19 -19.50 9.21
CA VAL A 188 -2.03 -19.30 10.66
C VAL A 188 -0.62 -18.87 11.03
N ASN A 189 0.38 -19.24 10.21
CA ASN A 189 1.79 -18.90 10.40
C ASN A 189 2.22 -17.67 9.58
N ALA A 190 1.28 -16.95 8.95
CA ALA A 190 1.58 -15.68 8.31
C ALA A 190 1.27 -14.53 9.27
N VAL A 191 2.00 -13.43 9.14
CA VAL A 191 1.81 -12.23 9.96
C VAL A 191 1.25 -11.09 9.12
N CYS A 192 0.17 -10.48 9.64
CA CYS A 192 -0.41 -9.26 9.09
C CYS A 192 0.10 -8.05 9.86
N ASP A 193 0.78 -7.15 9.16
CA ASP A 193 1.03 -5.79 9.60
C ASP A 193 -0.21 -4.94 9.29
N ASN A 194 -1.06 -4.79 10.31
CA ASN A 194 -2.29 -4.01 10.22
C ASN A 194 -1.96 -2.53 10.46
N PRO A 195 -2.58 -1.61 9.70
CA PRO A 195 -2.33 -0.19 9.87
C PRO A 195 -2.84 0.28 11.24
N PRO A 196 -2.24 1.34 11.80
CA PRO A 196 -2.77 1.97 13.01
C PRO A 196 -4.19 2.51 12.76
N THR A 197 -4.95 2.72 13.84
CA THR A 197 -6.27 3.38 13.75
C THR A 197 -6.13 4.70 13.01
N ALA A 198 -6.89 4.84 11.93
CA ALA A 198 -6.88 6.02 11.10
C ALA A 198 -7.93 7.01 11.58
N ILE A 199 -7.52 8.27 11.69
CA ILE A 199 -8.38 9.37 12.10
C ILE A 199 -8.61 10.26 10.88
N PHE A 200 -9.87 10.45 10.51
CA PHE A 200 -10.31 11.25 9.38
C PHE A 200 -11.01 12.50 9.85
N GLY A 201 -10.72 13.63 9.19
CA GLY A 201 -11.55 14.82 9.33
C GLY A 201 -12.98 14.57 8.82
N GLU A 202 -13.96 15.29 9.37
CA GLU A 202 -15.37 15.17 9.01
C GLU A 202 -15.64 15.40 7.51
N ASN A 203 -14.76 16.13 6.81
CA ASN A 203 -14.87 16.44 5.38
C ASN A 203 -13.77 15.79 4.51
N GLN A 204 -13.06 14.79 5.04
CA GLN A 204 -12.04 14.08 4.29
C GLN A 204 -12.66 12.89 3.54
N ASP A 205 -12.85 13.03 2.23
CA ASP A 205 -13.49 12.02 1.37
C ASP A 205 -12.52 10.99 0.77
N PHE A 206 -11.21 11.17 0.98
CA PHE A 206 -10.16 10.33 0.40
C PHE A 206 -9.13 9.90 1.44
N GLY A 207 -8.65 8.68 1.29
CA GLY A 207 -7.61 8.09 2.14
C GLY A 207 -7.26 6.69 1.65
N THR A 208 -6.11 6.20 2.08
CA THR A 208 -5.65 4.85 1.75
C THR A 208 -5.11 4.21 3.02
N LEU A 209 -5.53 2.98 3.28
CA LEU A 209 -4.96 2.13 4.32
C LEU A 209 -4.25 0.96 3.65
N THR A 210 -3.05 0.64 4.11
CA THR A 210 -2.28 -0.49 3.61
C THR A 210 -2.16 -1.55 4.68
N VAL A 211 -2.31 -2.82 4.27
CA VAL A 211 -2.07 -4.00 5.10
C VAL A 211 -1.00 -4.82 4.39
N THR A 212 0.03 -5.24 5.10
CA THR A 212 1.05 -6.14 4.52
C THR A 212 0.97 -7.50 5.18
N VAL A 213 0.83 -8.56 4.38
CA VAL A 213 0.92 -9.93 4.86
C VAL A 213 2.28 -10.49 4.50
N THR A 214 3.00 -11.00 5.51
CA THR A 214 4.27 -11.70 5.32
C THR A 214 4.06 -13.17 5.63
N ALA A 215 4.28 -14.03 4.64
CA ALA A 215 4.22 -15.48 4.81
C ALA A 215 5.51 -16.02 5.45
N THR A 216 5.50 -17.29 5.84
CA THR A 216 6.63 -17.96 6.51
C THR A 216 7.87 -18.04 5.61
N ASP A 217 7.71 -18.08 4.29
CA ASP A 217 8.84 -18.00 3.33
C ASP A 217 9.40 -16.58 3.11
N SER A 218 8.96 -15.61 3.93
CA SER A 218 9.26 -14.17 3.81
C SER A 218 8.69 -13.49 2.55
N SER A 219 7.87 -14.17 1.74
CA SER A 219 7.14 -13.53 0.66
C SER A 219 6.10 -12.57 1.24
N LYS A 220 6.00 -11.39 0.63
CA LYS A 220 5.11 -10.32 1.08
C LYS A 220 4.04 -10.04 0.05
N ARG A 221 2.84 -9.75 0.53
CA ARG A 221 1.74 -9.24 -0.28
C ARG A 221 1.13 -8.02 0.39
N GLU A 222 1.10 -6.92 -0.35
CA GLU A 222 0.53 -5.66 0.09
C GLU A 222 -0.91 -5.53 -0.40
N TYR A 223 -1.79 -5.11 0.49
CA TYR A 223 -3.20 -4.89 0.26
C TYR A 223 -3.52 -3.42 0.48
N THR A 224 -4.19 -2.81 -0.50
CA THR A 224 -4.53 -1.39 -0.51
C THR A 224 -6.04 -1.21 -0.37
N PHE A 225 -6.47 -0.50 0.67
CA PHE A 225 -7.87 -0.16 0.93
C PHE A 225 -8.09 1.34 0.72
N LYS A 226 -8.70 1.68 -0.42
CA LYS A 226 -9.06 3.06 -0.77
C LYS A 226 -10.35 3.43 -0.07
N ILE A 227 -10.35 4.52 0.68
CA ILE A 227 -11.50 4.95 1.45
C ILE A 227 -12.46 5.73 0.58
N LYS A 228 -13.75 5.46 0.76
CA LYS A 228 -14.85 6.23 0.17
C LYS A 228 -15.96 6.44 1.19
N ARG A 229 -16.30 7.70 1.48
CA ARG A 229 -17.44 8.01 2.34
C ARG A 229 -18.76 7.70 1.63
N LEU A 230 -19.70 7.13 2.38
CA LEU A 230 -21.09 6.95 1.98
C LEU A 230 -21.86 8.25 2.19
N ASP A 231 -22.95 8.44 1.45
CA ASP A 231 -23.89 9.55 1.60
C ASP A 231 -24.87 9.36 2.78
N LYS A 232 -24.50 8.54 3.76
CA LYS A 232 -25.32 8.15 4.91
C LYS A 232 -24.52 8.17 6.19
N THR A 233 -25.16 8.64 7.26
CA THR A 233 -24.61 8.66 8.61
C THR A 233 -24.62 7.28 9.24
N SER A 234 -23.81 7.11 10.29
CA SER A 234 -23.70 5.87 11.06
C SER A 234 -25.05 5.46 11.65
N SER A 235 -25.85 6.43 12.10
CA SER A 235 -27.20 6.22 12.62
C SER A 235 -28.17 5.70 11.55
N GLU A 236 -28.15 6.29 10.34
CA GLU A 236 -28.99 5.83 9.24
C GLU A 236 -28.62 4.41 8.80
N ILE A 237 -27.32 4.11 8.66
CA ILE A 237 -26.84 2.79 8.24
C ILE A 237 -27.19 1.72 9.28
N LYS A 238 -27.14 2.05 10.57
CA LYS A 238 -27.52 1.13 11.65
C LYS A 238 -28.99 0.72 11.60
N ASN A 239 -29.87 1.60 11.12
CA ASN A 239 -31.30 1.34 10.97
C ASN A 239 -31.65 0.60 9.67
N MET A 240 -30.68 0.38 8.77
CA MET A 240 -30.88 -0.35 7.52
C MET A 240 -30.72 -1.87 7.72
N ASN A 241 -31.52 -2.64 6.99
CA ASN A 241 -31.33 -4.09 6.89
C ASN A 241 -30.14 -4.45 5.96
N SER A 242 -29.75 -5.73 5.95
CA SER A 242 -28.61 -6.21 5.15
C SER A 242 -28.74 -5.93 3.65
N GLU A 243 -29.94 -6.11 3.08
CA GLU A 243 -30.20 -5.87 1.66
C GLU A 243 -30.06 -4.38 1.29
N GLN A 244 -30.59 -3.49 2.13
CA GLN A 244 -30.47 -2.05 1.97
C GLN A 244 -29.01 -1.59 2.05
N ARG A 245 -28.23 -2.16 2.96
CA ARG A 245 -26.80 -1.89 3.10
C ARG A 245 -26.01 -2.31 1.86
N VAL A 246 -26.31 -3.50 1.31
CA VAL A 246 -25.72 -3.97 0.04
C VAL A 246 -26.13 -3.07 -1.13
N ALA A 247 -27.40 -2.66 -1.20
CA ALA A 247 -27.89 -1.76 -2.23
C ALA A 247 -27.22 -0.37 -2.18
N LEU A 248 -26.99 0.17 -0.98
CA LEU A 248 -26.28 1.44 -0.77
C LEU A 248 -24.85 1.39 -1.29
N VAL A 249 -24.10 0.34 -0.95
CA VAL A 249 -22.74 0.17 -1.47
C VAL A 249 -22.76 -0.04 -2.98
N ASN A 250 -23.78 -0.74 -3.51
CA ASN A 250 -23.93 -0.97 -4.95
C ASN A 250 -24.34 0.27 -5.77
N SER A 251 -25.12 1.19 -5.20
CA SER A 251 -25.47 2.46 -5.88
C SER A 251 -24.24 3.36 -6.04
N GLN A 252 -23.33 3.32 -5.08
CA GLN A 252 -22.06 4.06 -5.11
C GLN A 252 -21.06 3.51 -6.14
N LYS A 253 -21.36 2.37 -6.79
CA LYS A 253 -20.53 1.71 -7.82
C LYS A 253 -20.92 2.07 -9.25
N ILE A 254 -21.95 2.89 -9.49
CA ILE A 254 -22.51 3.12 -10.85
C ILE A 254 -21.41 3.49 -11.86
N TYR A 255 -20.48 4.37 -11.48
CA TYR A 255 -19.38 4.82 -12.35
C TYR A 255 -18.32 3.75 -12.66
N GLN A 256 -18.21 2.70 -11.84
CA GLN A 256 -17.21 1.65 -11.98
C GLN A 256 -17.72 0.47 -12.82
N LYS A 257 -19.04 0.35 -13.05
CA LYS A 257 -19.62 -0.74 -13.83
C LYS A 257 -19.17 -0.66 -15.31
N PRO A 258 -18.82 -1.78 -15.96
CA PRO A 258 -18.49 -1.81 -17.38
C PRO A 258 -19.56 -1.17 -18.27
N ALA A 259 -20.84 -1.38 -17.95
CA ALA A 259 -21.98 -0.80 -18.67
C ALA A 259 -21.98 0.74 -18.66
N PHE A 260 -21.57 1.38 -17.56
CA PHE A 260 -21.50 2.83 -17.48
C PHE A 260 -20.33 3.39 -18.32
N LYS A 261 -19.18 2.72 -18.30
CA LYS A 261 -18.03 3.07 -19.15
C LYS A 261 -18.40 3.00 -20.63
N ILE A 262 -19.10 1.93 -21.03
CA ILE A 262 -19.60 1.77 -22.40
C ILE A 262 -20.56 2.91 -22.74
N ALA A 263 -21.56 3.18 -21.91
CA ALA A 263 -22.54 4.24 -22.14
C ALA A 263 -21.90 5.64 -22.33
N LEU A 264 -20.89 5.96 -21.52
CA LEU A 264 -20.16 7.23 -21.62
C LEU A 264 -19.41 7.34 -22.96
N VAL A 265 -18.76 6.26 -23.40
CA VAL A 265 -18.09 6.19 -24.70
C VAL A 265 -19.10 6.33 -25.84
N THR A 266 -20.26 5.68 -25.76
CA THR A 266 -21.30 5.79 -26.80
C THR A 266 -21.85 7.21 -26.91
N VAL A 267 -22.09 7.88 -25.79
CA VAL A 267 -22.55 9.29 -25.77
C VAL A 267 -21.48 10.19 -26.38
N ALA A 268 -20.21 10.04 -25.98
CA ALA A 268 -19.11 10.82 -26.55
C ALA A 268 -18.97 10.59 -28.06
N ALA A 269 -19.03 9.33 -28.52
CA ALA A 269 -18.98 9.00 -29.94
C ALA A 269 -20.17 9.60 -30.71
N GLY A 270 -21.38 9.54 -30.14
CA GLY A 270 -22.57 10.15 -30.73
C GLY A 270 -22.43 11.67 -30.91
N ILE A 271 -21.89 12.37 -29.89
CA ILE A 271 -21.61 13.81 -29.97
C ILE A 271 -20.59 14.11 -31.08
N ILE A 272 -19.53 13.32 -31.20
CA ILE A 272 -18.51 13.49 -32.24
C ILE A 272 -19.13 13.32 -33.65
N ILE A 273 -19.96 12.29 -33.85
CA ILE A 273 -20.65 12.06 -35.12
C ILE A 273 -21.54 13.25 -35.48
N LEU A 274 -22.28 13.78 -34.50
CA LEU A 274 -23.16 14.95 -34.70
C LEU A 274 -22.36 16.20 -35.10
N ILE A 275 -21.20 16.44 -34.46
CA ILE A 275 -20.30 17.54 -34.82
C ILE A 275 -19.78 17.39 -36.25
N VAL A 276 -19.38 16.18 -36.67
CA VAL A 276 -18.94 15.90 -38.05
C VAL A 276 -20.08 16.15 -39.03
N PHE A 277 -21.29 15.71 -38.71
CA PHE A 277 -22.47 15.90 -39.56
C PHE A 277 -22.81 17.38 -39.73
N VAL A 278 -22.77 18.17 -38.65
CA VAL A 278 -22.97 19.63 -38.70
C VAL A 278 -21.88 20.30 -39.56
N LYS A 279 -20.62 19.89 -39.46
CA LYS A 279 -19.54 20.40 -40.33
C LYS A 279 -19.77 20.05 -41.80
N LEU A 280 -20.20 18.83 -42.09
CA LEU A 280 -20.52 18.41 -43.46
C LEU A 280 -21.72 19.18 -44.03
N LEU A 281 -22.80 19.36 -43.26
CA LEU A 281 -23.95 20.16 -43.67
C LEU A 281 -23.56 21.62 -43.93
N LYS A 282 -22.78 22.25 -43.05
CA LYS A 282 -22.23 23.59 -43.29
C LYS A 282 -21.43 23.66 -44.59
N SER A 283 -20.61 22.63 -44.88
CA SER A 283 -19.82 22.57 -46.11
C SER A 283 -20.68 22.42 -47.38
N VAL A 284 -21.88 21.84 -47.29
CA VAL A 284 -22.74 21.57 -48.45
C VAL A 284 -23.76 22.69 -48.67
N THR A 285 -24.25 23.33 -47.60
CA THR A 285 -25.26 24.39 -47.69
C THR A 285 -24.66 25.78 -47.92
N VAL A 286 -23.38 26.01 -47.58
CA VAL A 286 -22.67 27.27 -47.87
C VAL A 286 -21.96 27.19 -49.23
N LYS A 287 -22.75 27.00 -50.29
CA LYS A 287 -22.41 27.47 -51.64
C LYS A 287 -23.48 28.48 -52.03
N THR A 288 -23.30 29.72 -51.62
CA THR A 288 -24.19 30.86 -51.94
C THR A 288 -23.57 31.82 -52.95
N SER A 289 -22.56 31.37 -53.69
CA SER A 289 -22.09 32.07 -54.89
C SER A 289 -22.33 31.13 -56.05
N ASP A 290 -23.26 31.52 -56.92
CA ASP A 290 -23.35 30.98 -58.27
C ASP A 290 -22.05 31.40 -58.96
N ASP A 291 -21.21 30.42 -59.32
CA ASP A 291 -19.99 30.68 -60.09
C ASP A 291 -20.31 31.14 -61.54
N ASP A 292 -21.60 31.21 -61.90
CA ASP A 292 -22.13 31.52 -63.23
C ASP A 292 -22.79 32.92 -63.34
N GLU A 293 -22.72 33.80 -62.33
CA GLU A 293 -23.16 35.19 -62.52
C GLU A 293 -22.09 35.99 -63.30
N PRO A 294 -22.40 36.52 -64.50
CA PRO A 294 -21.45 37.34 -65.25
C PRO A 294 -21.18 38.66 -64.51
N ASP A 295 -19.91 39.06 -64.43
CA ASP A 295 -19.51 40.35 -63.88
C ASP A 295 -20.29 41.47 -64.59
N PHE A 296 -21.15 42.17 -63.84
CA PHE A 296 -22.05 43.23 -64.33
C PHE A 296 -21.29 44.42 -64.99
N PHE A 297 -19.96 44.44 -64.92
CA PHE A 297 -19.09 45.49 -65.46
C PHE A 297 -17.95 44.96 -66.35
N ALA A 298 -18.13 43.83 -67.05
CA ALA A 298 -17.22 43.48 -68.13
C ALA A 298 -17.33 44.54 -69.26
N ILE A 299 -16.37 45.45 -69.31
CA ILE A 299 -16.24 46.46 -70.38
C ILE A 299 -15.85 45.72 -71.66
N ASP A 300 -16.73 45.75 -72.64
CA ASP A 300 -16.52 45.16 -73.97
C ASP A 300 -15.59 46.09 -74.79
N THR A 301 -14.35 45.65 -75.00
CA THR A 301 -13.31 46.44 -75.72
C THR A 301 -13.28 46.24 -77.24
N ASP A 302 -14.22 45.49 -77.83
CA ASP A 302 -14.11 45.10 -79.25
C ASP A 302 -15.06 45.82 -80.22
N TYR A 303 -15.75 46.90 -79.82
CA TYR A 303 -16.83 47.49 -80.62
C TYR A 303 -16.54 48.75 -81.46
N TYR A 304 -15.30 49.11 -81.78
CA TYR A 304 -15.02 50.17 -82.78
C TYR A 304 -13.81 49.91 -83.71
N ASN A 305 -13.61 48.67 -84.13
CA ASN A 305 -12.89 48.36 -85.38
C ASN A 305 -13.83 47.62 -86.32
N GLU A 306 -14.82 48.33 -86.89
CA GLU A 306 -15.44 48.05 -88.20
C GLU A 306 -16.59 49.05 -88.46
N GLN A 307 -16.22 50.29 -88.87
CA GLN A 307 -16.79 51.06 -90.00
C GLN A 307 -16.20 52.47 -90.05
#